data_AF-A0A6A5BXA5-F1
#
_entry.id   AF-A0A6A5BXA5-F1
#
_cell.length_a   1.000
_cell.length_b   1.000
_cell.length_c   1.000
_cell.angle_alpha   90.00
_cell.angle_beta   90.00
_cell.angle_gamma   90.00
#
_symmetry.space_group_name_H-M   'P 1'
#
loop_
_entity.id
_entity.type
_entity.pdbx_description
1 polymer ?
#
loop_
_entity_poly.entity_id
_entity_poly.type
_entity_poly.pdbx_seq_one_letter_code
_entity_poly.pdbx_strand_id
1 'polypeptide(L)'
;MNKQQTLSSHKHSRHHYKICIIGGGAAGLTAANTLAENDQHDFMVLEASERIGGRVCSNRERGIELGGEFVHGEGSILWDVLVNKLKIPLKVVFNFSATNPKDCGLGFLLTDNALHMTDEEIKQHFRKFIQKTYHLNDNNDGYLGGDIRNWQNIHHVAGAYSFALTTDASKRHYIEQPRVVLGQPIDSKIYFAGEAYCQHSPATIHGAMETGQKVALEILKSSQTAPRMSKL
;
A
#
# COMPACT_ATOMS: atom_id res chain seq x y z
N MET A 1 6.40 -55.24 -2.90
CA MET A 1 5.44 -54.57 -3.82
C MET A 1 5.67 -53.07 -3.76
N ASN A 2 6.47 -52.53 -4.68
CA ASN A 2 6.68 -51.08 -4.84
C ASN A 2 5.63 -50.53 -5.80
N LYS A 3 4.75 -49.64 -5.32
CA LYS A 3 3.93 -48.82 -6.20
C LYS A 3 4.74 -47.57 -6.58
N GLN A 4 5.32 -47.59 -7.77
CA GLN A 4 5.76 -46.37 -8.44
C GLN A 4 4.51 -45.51 -8.70
N GLN A 5 4.38 -44.41 -7.97
CA GLN A 5 3.46 -43.33 -8.35
C GLN A 5 4.04 -42.65 -9.59
N THR A 6 3.44 -42.92 -10.73
CA THR A 6 3.61 -42.14 -11.96
C THR A 6 3.17 -40.70 -11.68
N LEU A 7 4.14 -39.78 -11.63
CA LEU A 7 3.91 -38.34 -11.68
C LEU A 7 3.25 -38.02 -13.03
N SER A 8 1.97 -37.65 -13.01
CA SER A 8 1.31 -37.15 -14.21
C SER A 8 1.90 -35.78 -14.55
N SER A 9 2.41 -35.66 -15.78
CA SER A 9 2.85 -34.38 -16.34
C SER A 9 1.64 -33.46 -16.43
N HIS A 10 1.51 -32.51 -15.49
CA HIS A 10 0.53 -31.45 -15.59
C HIS A 10 0.93 -30.56 -16.77
N LYS A 11 0.23 -30.70 -17.90
CA LYS A 11 0.32 -29.72 -19.00
C LYS A 11 -0.19 -28.40 -18.46
N HIS A 12 0.71 -27.49 -18.09
CA HIS A 12 0.36 -26.10 -17.86
C HIS A 12 -0.22 -25.54 -19.17
N SER A 13 -1.54 -25.36 -19.24
CA SER A 13 -2.14 -24.58 -20.31
C SER A 13 -1.64 -23.14 -20.17
N ARG A 14 -0.89 -22.67 -21.18
CA ARG A 14 -0.48 -21.28 -21.25
C ARG A 14 -1.73 -20.43 -21.45
N HIS A 15 -2.24 -19.86 -20.37
CA HIS A 15 -3.26 -18.84 -20.43
C HIS A 15 -2.58 -17.54 -20.85
N HIS A 16 -3.06 -16.96 -21.94
CA HIS A 16 -2.65 -15.64 -22.39
C HIS A 16 -3.64 -14.63 -21.86
N TYR A 17 -3.15 -13.64 -21.11
CA TYR A 17 -3.96 -12.54 -20.58
C TYR A 17 -3.67 -11.26 -21.35
N LYS A 18 -4.70 -10.45 -21.63
CA LYS A 18 -4.52 -9.13 -22.26
C LYS A 18 -3.86 -8.11 -21.34
N ILE A 19 -4.18 -8.19 -20.05
CA ILE A 19 -3.73 -7.23 -19.04
C ILE A 19 -3.04 -8.01 -17.91
N CYS A 20 -1.84 -7.55 -17.52
CA CYS A 20 -1.14 -8.06 -16.35
C CYS A 20 -1.03 -6.93 -15.33
N ILE A 21 -1.59 -7.14 -14.14
CA ILE A 21 -1.49 -6.22 -13.00
C ILE A 21 -0.40 -6.77 -12.08
N ILE A 22 0.66 -5.99 -11.87
CA ILE A 22 1.76 -6.35 -10.98
C ILE A 22 1.58 -5.60 -9.65
N GLY A 23 1.37 -6.34 -8.57
CA GLY A 23 1.08 -5.86 -7.23
C GLY A 23 -0.39 -6.08 -6.84
N GLY A 24 -0.64 -6.97 -5.89
CA GLY A 24 -1.93 -7.24 -5.25
C GLY A 24 -2.23 -6.31 -4.06
N GLY A 25 -1.68 -5.08 -4.06
CA GLY A 25 -1.99 -4.04 -3.08
C GLY A 25 -3.27 -3.26 -3.39
N ALA A 26 -3.56 -2.23 -2.59
CA ALA A 26 -4.77 -1.41 -2.75
C ALA A 26 -4.96 -0.86 -4.17
N ALA A 27 -3.89 -0.40 -4.82
CA ALA A 27 -3.94 0.08 -6.20
C ALA A 27 -4.28 -1.02 -7.21
N GLY A 28 -3.56 -2.14 -7.20
CA GLY A 28 -3.76 -3.23 -8.15
C GLY A 28 -5.10 -3.95 -7.96
N LEU A 29 -5.54 -4.16 -6.72
CA LEU A 29 -6.87 -4.72 -6.45
C LEU A 29 -7.99 -3.77 -6.89
N THR A 30 -7.81 -2.45 -6.70
CA THR A 30 -8.78 -1.46 -7.20
C THR A 30 -8.81 -1.43 -8.72
N ALA A 31 -7.65 -1.52 -9.38
CA ALA A 31 -7.56 -1.62 -10.83
C ALA A 31 -8.27 -2.88 -11.35
N ALA A 32 -8.02 -4.04 -10.74
CA ALA A 32 -8.68 -5.30 -11.07
C ALA A 32 -10.21 -5.22 -10.89
N ASN A 33 -10.67 -4.66 -9.76
CA ASN A 33 -12.09 -4.45 -9.51
C ASN A 33 -12.72 -3.52 -10.55
N THR A 34 -12.02 -2.43 -10.89
CA THR A 34 -12.51 -1.46 -11.88
C THR A 34 -12.59 -2.07 -13.29
N LEU A 35 -11.61 -2.88 -13.69
CA LEU A 35 -11.68 -3.62 -14.96
C LEU A 35 -12.87 -4.58 -14.97
N ALA A 36 -13.07 -5.35 -13.89
CA ALA A 36 -14.17 -6.29 -13.76
C ALA A 36 -15.54 -5.61 -13.73
N GLU A 37 -15.68 -4.46 -13.05
CA GLU A 37 -16.91 -3.64 -13.06
C GLU A 37 -17.23 -3.05 -14.45
N ASN A 38 -16.27 -3.08 -15.39
CA ASN A 38 -16.42 -2.62 -16.77
C ASN A 38 -16.32 -3.78 -17.78
N ASP A 39 -16.74 -4.98 -17.39
CA ASP A 39 -16.81 -6.20 -18.22
C ASP A 39 -15.48 -6.65 -18.86
N GLN A 40 -14.34 -6.16 -18.35
CA GLN A 40 -13.02 -6.61 -18.77
C GLN A 40 -12.48 -7.63 -17.76
N HIS A 41 -12.52 -8.91 -18.12
CA HIS A 41 -12.08 -10.02 -17.27
C HIS A 41 -10.81 -10.71 -17.77
N ASP A 42 -10.25 -10.29 -18.91
CA ASP A 42 -9.05 -10.87 -19.52
C ASP A 42 -7.77 -10.29 -18.90
N PHE A 43 -7.62 -10.49 -17.60
CA PHE A 43 -6.49 -9.99 -16.82
C PHE A 43 -6.01 -10.98 -15.76
N MET A 44 -4.76 -10.80 -15.34
CA MET A 44 -4.15 -11.52 -14.22
C MET A 44 -3.56 -10.53 -13.23
N VAL A 45 -3.68 -10.83 -11.94
CA VAL A 45 -3.01 -10.10 -10.85
C VAL A 45 -1.87 -10.96 -10.32
N LEU A 46 -0.67 -10.40 -10.29
CA LEU A 46 0.52 -11.02 -9.71
C LEU A 46 0.90 -10.29 -8.44
N GLU A 47 1.12 -11.03 -7.36
CA GLU A 47 1.59 -10.51 -6.07
C GLU A 47 2.90 -11.22 -5.72
N ALA A 48 3.91 -10.44 -5.32
CA ALA A 48 5.24 -10.96 -5.03
C ALA A 48 5.35 -11.55 -3.62
N SER A 49 4.45 -11.14 -2.72
CA SER A 49 4.36 -11.67 -1.36
C SER A 49 3.40 -12.84 -1.26
N GLU A 50 3.45 -13.53 -0.12
CA GLU A 50 2.53 -14.62 0.24
C GLU A 50 1.10 -14.13 0.52
N ARG A 51 0.82 -12.81 0.45
CA ARG A 51 -0.45 -12.22 0.87
C ARG A 51 -0.84 -10.99 0.06
N ILE A 52 -2.09 -10.96 -0.38
CA ILE A 52 -2.69 -9.75 -0.97
C ILE A 52 -2.92 -8.63 0.07
N GLY A 53 -3.03 -7.39 -0.41
CA GLY A 53 -3.32 -6.20 0.39
C GLY A 53 -2.14 -5.24 0.56
N GLY A 54 -0.95 -5.60 0.05
CA GLY A 54 0.25 -4.77 0.15
C GLY A 54 0.59 -4.45 1.60
N ARG A 55 0.80 -3.16 1.92
CA ARG A 55 1.15 -2.73 3.29
C ARG A 55 -0.01 -2.81 4.30
N VAL A 56 -1.26 -2.98 3.85
CA VAL A 56 -2.39 -3.11 4.79
C VAL A 56 -2.29 -4.46 5.48
N CYS A 57 -1.94 -4.47 6.77
CA CYS A 57 -1.65 -5.68 7.53
C CYS A 57 -2.05 -5.48 8.99
N SER A 58 -2.89 -6.36 9.52
CA SER A 58 -3.34 -6.30 10.91
C SER A 58 -2.70 -7.41 11.74
N ASN A 59 -2.22 -7.09 12.95
CA ASN A 59 -1.93 -8.08 13.97
C ASN A 59 -3.18 -8.27 14.84
N ARG A 60 -3.95 -9.33 14.55
CA ARG A 60 -5.23 -9.62 15.23
C ARG A 60 -5.05 -10.05 16.68
N GLU A 61 -3.94 -10.68 17.02
CA GLU A 61 -3.66 -11.11 18.41
C GLU A 61 -3.48 -9.91 19.34
N ARG A 62 -2.89 -8.83 18.81
CA ARG A 62 -2.67 -7.59 19.56
C ARG A 62 -3.70 -6.50 19.28
N GLY A 63 -4.56 -6.68 18.27
CA GLY A 63 -5.56 -5.70 17.87
C GLY A 63 -4.98 -4.41 17.29
N ILE A 64 -3.82 -4.49 16.61
CA ILE A 64 -3.13 -3.33 16.04
C ILE A 64 -2.99 -3.45 14.52
N GLU A 65 -3.01 -2.32 13.83
CA GLU A 65 -2.61 -2.23 12.42
C GLU A 65 -1.10 -2.04 12.33
N LEU A 66 -0.47 -2.84 11.48
CA LEU A 66 0.97 -2.85 11.26
C LEU A 66 1.39 -1.99 10.08
N GLY A 67 0.45 -1.63 9.19
CA GLY A 67 0.66 -0.78 8.02
C GLY A 67 -0.64 -0.25 7.42
N GLY A 68 -0.56 0.34 6.22
CA GLY A 68 -1.65 1.19 5.73
C GLY A 68 -1.68 2.52 6.47
N GLU A 69 -0.49 3.16 6.56
CA GLU A 69 -0.18 4.32 7.42
C GLU A 69 -1.31 5.35 7.53
N PHE A 70 -1.79 5.84 6.38
CA PHE A 70 -2.81 6.88 6.33
C PHE A 70 -4.07 6.37 5.65
N VAL A 71 -5.15 6.43 6.41
CA VAL A 71 -6.51 6.09 6.00
C VAL A 71 -7.37 7.33 6.23
N HIS A 72 -7.76 8.02 5.16
CA HIS A 72 -8.68 9.15 5.32
C HIS A 72 -10.13 8.64 5.37
N GLY A 73 -10.96 9.30 6.17
CA GLY A 73 -12.34 8.93 6.41
C GLY A 73 -13.28 9.33 5.27
N GLU A 74 -14.45 9.84 5.67
CA GLU A 74 -15.54 10.27 4.78
C GLU A 74 -15.06 11.12 3.60
N GLY A 75 -15.62 10.85 2.42
CA GLY A 75 -15.26 11.50 1.15
C GLY A 75 -14.10 10.85 0.37
N SER A 76 -13.47 9.80 0.92
CA SER A 76 -12.50 8.99 0.17
C SER A 76 -13.16 7.79 -0.53
N ILE A 77 -12.56 7.30 -1.63
CA ILE A 77 -13.01 6.08 -2.31
C ILE A 77 -13.02 4.86 -1.37
N LEU A 78 -12.13 4.82 -0.38
CA LEU A 78 -12.08 3.75 0.59
C LEU A 78 -13.31 3.77 1.51
N TRP A 79 -13.75 4.95 1.95
CA TRP A 79 -14.98 5.11 2.72
C TRP A 79 -16.20 4.63 1.93
N ASP A 80 -16.29 5.01 0.66
CA ASP A 80 -17.38 4.58 -0.21
C ASP A 80 -17.43 3.05 -0.37
N VAL A 81 -16.27 2.40 -0.53
CA VAL A 81 -16.21 0.94 -0.60
C VAL A 81 -16.59 0.31 0.74
N LEU A 82 -15.97 0.70 1.85
CA LEU A 82 -16.15 0.02 3.12
C LEU A 82 -17.52 0.31 3.75
N VAL A 83 -17.89 1.58 3.87
CA VAL A 83 -19.10 2.00 4.59
C VAL A 83 -20.32 1.96 3.66
N ASN A 84 -20.21 2.55 2.47
CA ASN A 84 -21.38 2.72 1.60
C ASN A 84 -21.72 1.44 0.84
N LYS A 85 -20.73 0.75 0.25
CA LYS A 85 -20.94 -0.51 -0.49
C LYS A 85 -21.01 -1.73 0.43
N LEU A 86 -19.97 -1.96 1.25
CA LEU A 86 -19.83 -3.18 2.05
C LEU A 86 -20.52 -3.13 3.42
N LYS A 87 -21.03 -1.97 3.83
CA LYS A 87 -21.70 -1.77 5.13
C LYS A 87 -20.82 -2.14 6.34
N ILE A 88 -19.51 -1.97 6.21
CA ILE A 88 -18.54 -2.18 7.28
C ILE A 88 -18.45 -0.87 8.09
N PRO A 89 -18.79 -0.88 9.40
CA PRO A 89 -18.71 0.30 10.22
C PRO A 89 -17.25 0.68 10.47
N LEU A 90 -16.92 1.97 10.28
CA LEU A 90 -15.61 2.53 10.61
C LEU A 90 -15.73 3.44 11.83
N LYS A 91 -14.75 3.34 12.73
CA LYS A 91 -14.60 4.27 13.86
C LYS A 91 -13.47 5.24 13.53
N VAL A 92 -13.76 6.54 13.58
CA VAL A 92 -12.72 7.57 13.50
C VAL A 92 -11.87 7.48 14.77
N VAL A 93 -10.58 7.22 14.59
CA VAL A 93 -9.61 7.12 15.68
C VAL A 93 -8.86 8.44 15.87
N PHE A 94 -8.73 9.24 14.81
CA PHE A 94 -7.96 10.47 14.80
C PHE A 94 -8.48 11.50 13.78
N ASN A 95 -8.36 12.80 14.09
CA ASN A 95 -8.71 13.91 13.20
C ASN A 95 -7.67 15.04 13.30
N PHE A 96 -6.91 15.28 12.23
CA PHE A 96 -5.90 16.35 12.17
C PHE A 96 -6.48 17.77 12.32
N SER A 97 -7.77 17.96 12.03
CA SER A 97 -8.46 19.24 12.24
C SER A 97 -8.85 19.47 13.71
N ALA A 98 -8.71 18.46 14.58
CA ALA A 98 -8.86 18.66 16.01
C ALA A 98 -7.65 19.46 16.52
N THR A 99 -7.89 20.71 16.89
CA THR A 99 -6.88 21.65 17.36
C THR A 99 -6.37 21.36 18.77
N ASN A 100 -6.83 20.28 19.41
CA ASN A 100 -6.41 19.88 20.74
C ASN A 100 -5.20 18.93 20.65
N PRO A 101 -4.00 19.33 21.10
CA PRO A 101 -2.79 18.52 21.02
C PRO A 101 -2.90 17.16 21.73
N LYS A 102 -3.86 17.01 22.66
CA LYS A 102 -4.13 15.73 23.36
C LYS A 102 -4.80 14.69 22.46
N ASP A 103 -5.44 15.14 21.38
CA ASP A 103 -6.11 14.28 20.42
C ASP A 103 -5.19 13.97 19.23
N CYS A 104 -3.96 14.51 19.20
CA CYS A 104 -2.95 14.25 18.18
C CYS A 104 -2.18 12.95 18.45
N GLY A 105 -2.11 12.05 17.46
CA GLY A 105 -1.17 10.94 17.49
C GLY A 105 0.27 11.45 17.54
N LEU A 106 1.09 10.90 18.43
CA LEU A 106 2.49 11.25 18.56
C LEU A 106 3.34 10.37 17.63
N GLY A 107 3.89 10.97 16.57
CA GLY A 107 4.84 10.31 15.68
C GLY A 107 6.28 10.56 16.11
N PHE A 108 7.11 9.52 16.15
CA PHE A 108 8.55 9.65 16.39
C PHE A 108 9.31 9.28 15.11
N LEU A 109 10.17 10.18 14.66
CA LEU A 109 11.16 9.87 13.63
C LEU A 109 12.45 9.45 14.33
N LEU A 110 12.81 8.18 14.21
CA LEU A 110 14.11 7.73 14.67
C LEU A 110 15.17 8.22 13.68
N THR A 111 16.26 8.80 14.21
CA THR A 111 17.42 9.24 13.43
C THR A 111 18.12 8.05 12.76
N ASP A 112 18.99 8.31 11.79
CA ASP A 112 19.77 7.30 11.05
C ASP A 112 20.45 6.24 11.94
N ASN A 113 20.82 6.59 13.17
CA ASN A 113 21.38 5.63 14.14
C ASN A 113 20.48 4.41 14.44
N ALA A 114 19.16 4.56 14.35
CA ALA A 114 18.23 3.45 14.57
C ALA A 114 18.19 2.46 13.41
N LEU A 115 18.70 2.82 12.22
CA LEU A 115 18.78 1.91 11.07
C LEU A 115 19.68 0.70 11.34
N HIS A 116 20.60 0.82 12.30
CA HIS A 116 21.54 -0.24 12.69
C HIS A 116 21.14 -0.96 13.97
N MET A 117 20.04 -0.54 14.62
CA MET A 117 19.55 -1.18 15.82
C MET A 117 18.72 -2.42 15.47
N THR A 118 18.88 -3.46 16.27
CA THR A 118 17.99 -4.61 16.29
C THR A 118 16.62 -4.24 16.85
N ASP A 119 15.59 -5.02 16.50
CA ASP A 119 14.24 -4.84 17.05
C ASP A 119 14.22 -4.85 18.60
N GLU A 120 15.09 -5.65 19.24
CA GLU A 120 15.18 -5.70 20.70
C GLU A 120 15.81 -4.44 21.29
N GLU A 121 16.83 -3.86 20.64
CA GLU A 121 17.39 -2.57 21.06
C GLU A 121 16.35 -1.46 20.93
N ILE A 122 15.60 -1.41 19.82
CA ILE A 122 14.51 -0.45 19.61
C ILE A 122 13.46 -0.59 20.72
N LYS A 123 13.00 -1.82 21.01
CA LYS A 123 12.05 -2.07 22.12
C LYS A 123 12.58 -1.57 23.45
N GLN A 124 13.83 -1.85 23.78
CA GLN A 124 14.44 -1.41 25.04
C GLN A 124 14.52 0.13 25.13
N HIS A 125 14.86 0.81 24.04
CA HIS A 125 14.88 2.27 24.00
C HIS A 125 13.48 2.86 24.21
N PHE A 126 12.45 2.33 23.53
CA PHE A 126 11.06 2.75 23.74
C PHE A 126 10.57 2.48 25.16
N ARG A 127 10.88 1.30 25.72
CA ARG A 127 10.53 0.93 27.10
C ARG A 127 11.14 1.90 28.11
N LYS A 128 12.44 2.20 27.98
CA LYS A 128 13.13 3.19 28.83
C LYS A 128 12.55 4.59 28.68
N PHE A 129 12.13 4.98 27.48
CA PHE A 129 11.48 6.26 27.24
C PHE A 129 10.12 6.35 27.96
N ILE A 130 9.28 5.32 27.87
CA ILE A 130 7.99 5.24 28.58
C ILE A 130 8.23 5.27 30.10
N GLN A 131 9.16 4.45 30.60
CA GLN A 131 9.53 4.43 32.02
C GLN A 131 9.91 5.82 32.51
N LYS A 132 10.79 6.53 31.79
CA LYS A 132 11.21 7.89 32.15
C LYS A 132 10.06 8.90 32.09
N THR A 133 9.21 8.82 31.07
CA THR A 133 8.09 9.74 30.84
C THR A 133 7.03 9.64 31.93
N TYR A 134 6.77 8.42 32.41
CA TYR A 134 5.72 8.14 33.40
C TYR A 134 6.27 7.79 34.79
N HIS A 135 7.57 8.01 35.02
CA HIS A 135 8.26 7.70 36.28
C HIS A 135 8.10 6.24 36.75
N LEU A 136 8.12 5.29 35.81
CA LEU A 136 8.07 3.85 36.06
C LEU A 136 9.49 3.25 36.19
N ASN A 137 9.56 1.99 36.61
CA ASN A 137 10.79 1.21 36.76
C ASN A 137 10.59 -0.23 36.26
N ASP A 138 11.65 -1.05 36.27
CA ASP A 138 11.62 -2.41 35.73
C ASP A 138 10.60 -3.34 36.41
N ASN A 139 10.14 -3.02 37.63
CA ASN A 139 9.11 -3.79 38.33
C ASN A 139 7.67 -3.33 38.00
N ASN A 140 7.49 -2.18 37.32
CA ASN A 140 6.16 -1.61 37.04
C ASN A 140 6.07 -0.79 35.74
N ASP A 141 6.87 -1.12 34.73
CA ASP A 141 6.99 -0.32 33.50
C ASP A 141 5.79 -0.31 32.56
N GLY A 142 4.73 -1.06 32.89
CA GLY A 142 3.49 -1.10 32.11
C GLY A 142 3.67 -1.68 30.70
N TYR A 143 4.82 -2.28 30.37
CA TYR A 143 5.08 -2.80 29.03
C TYR A 143 4.47 -4.19 28.86
N LEU A 144 3.39 -4.28 28.07
CA LEU A 144 2.69 -5.54 27.76
C LEU A 144 3.21 -6.25 26.50
N GLY A 145 4.06 -5.58 25.72
CA GLY A 145 4.64 -6.08 24.48
C GLY A 145 4.54 -5.09 23.32
N GLY A 146 5.06 -5.47 22.15
CA GLY A 146 5.07 -4.65 20.96
C GLY A 146 5.39 -5.46 19.70
N ASP A 147 5.09 -4.87 18.55
CA ASP A 147 5.41 -5.37 17.21
C ASP A 147 6.26 -4.30 16.52
N ILE A 148 7.32 -4.72 15.81
CA ILE A 148 8.18 -3.80 15.07
C ILE A 148 8.09 -4.18 13.60
N ARG A 149 7.89 -3.16 12.77
CA ARG A 149 7.88 -3.30 11.31
C ARG A 149 8.85 -2.32 10.69
N ASN A 150 9.96 -2.85 10.21
CA ASN A 150 10.86 -2.12 9.32
C ASN A 150 10.45 -2.35 7.86
N TRP A 151 9.67 -1.42 7.30
CA TRP A 151 9.21 -1.47 5.92
C TRP A 151 10.35 -1.42 4.87
N GLN A 152 11.53 -0.91 5.24
CA GLN A 152 12.70 -0.86 4.35
C GLN A 152 13.28 -2.26 4.10
N ASN A 153 13.20 -3.15 5.09
CA ASN A 153 13.72 -4.52 4.99
C ASN A 153 12.79 -5.46 4.22
N ILE A 154 11.58 -5.03 3.88
CA ILE A 154 10.65 -5.82 3.07
C ILE A 154 11.00 -5.59 1.60
N HIS A 155 11.64 -6.59 0.98
CA HIS A 155 12.24 -6.50 -0.36
C HIS A 155 11.32 -5.92 -1.45
N HIS A 156 10.02 -6.24 -1.42
CA HIS A 156 9.04 -5.77 -2.41
C HIS A 156 8.30 -4.47 -2.00
N VAL A 157 8.72 -3.82 -0.90
CA VAL A 157 8.15 -2.54 -0.43
C VAL A 157 9.24 -1.46 -0.35
N ALA A 158 10.40 -1.79 0.22
CA ALA A 158 11.60 -0.93 0.28
C ALA A 158 11.44 0.45 0.96
N GLY A 159 10.36 0.66 1.72
CA GLY A 159 10.10 1.91 2.43
C GLY A 159 8.67 2.01 2.96
N ALA A 160 8.41 2.98 3.85
CA ALA A 160 7.07 3.15 4.39
C ALA A 160 6.13 3.76 3.35
N TYR A 161 6.45 4.93 2.81
CA TYR A 161 5.67 5.63 1.78
C TYR A 161 6.54 6.65 1.06
N SER A 162 6.08 7.11 -0.10
CA SER A 162 6.76 8.12 -0.88
C SER A 162 6.65 9.50 -0.25
N PHE A 163 7.76 10.24 -0.22
CA PHE A 163 7.79 11.64 0.20
C PHE A 163 8.63 12.45 -0.77
N ALA A 164 8.13 13.62 -1.18
CA ALA A 164 8.90 14.51 -2.04
C ALA A 164 9.97 15.22 -1.19
N LEU A 165 11.25 15.06 -1.54
CA LEU A 165 12.34 15.78 -0.88
C LEU A 165 12.11 17.29 -0.99
N THR A 166 12.17 18.00 0.13
CA THR A 166 11.93 19.46 0.22
C THR A 166 13.18 20.32 0.02
N THR A 167 14.31 19.69 -0.33
CA THR A 167 15.60 20.38 -0.54
C THR A 167 15.52 21.48 -1.61
N ASP A 168 16.35 22.51 -1.50
CA ASP A 168 16.38 23.59 -2.51
C ASP A 168 16.75 23.09 -3.92
N ALA A 169 17.46 21.97 -4.03
CA ALA A 169 17.79 21.34 -5.31
C ALA A 169 16.55 20.77 -6.02
N SER A 170 15.65 20.12 -5.28
CA SER A 170 14.39 19.60 -5.82
C SER A 170 13.42 20.70 -6.22
N LYS A 171 13.41 21.85 -5.53
CA LYS A 171 12.56 23.00 -5.93
C LYS A 171 12.98 23.66 -7.25
N ARG A 172 14.27 23.57 -7.64
CA ARG A 172 14.82 24.26 -8.83
C ARG A 172 14.79 23.43 -10.12
N HIS A 173 14.62 22.11 -10.04
CA HIS A 173 14.80 21.21 -11.19
C HIS A 173 13.49 20.64 -11.77
N TYR A 174 12.35 20.88 -11.13
CA TYR A 174 11.07 20.37 -11.60
C TYR A 174 10.25 21.47 -12.28
N ILE A 175 10.17 21.41 -13.61
CA ILE A 175 9.23 22.21 -14.42
C ILE A 175 7.79 21.68 -14.21
N GLU A 176 7.66 20.39 -13.93
CA GLU A 176 6.41 19.67 -13.67
C GLU A 176 6.51 18.82 -12.39
N GLN A 177 5.38 18.56 -11.72
CA GLN A 177 5.38 17.77 -10.48
C GLN A 177 5.91 16.34 -10.72
N PRO A 178 6.93 15.85 -9.98
CA PRO A 178 7.56 14.55 -10.23
C PRO A 178 6.59 13.35 -10.27
N ARG A 179 5.53 13.39 -9.45
CA ARG A 179 4.50 12.34 -9.40
C ARG A 179 3.73 12.24 -10.72
N VAL A 180 3.51 13.37 -11.40
CA VAL A 180 2.85 13.42 -12.71
C VAL A 180 3.73 12.79 -13.78
N VAL A 181 5.00 13.18 -13.80
CA VAL A 181 5.98 12.69 -14.80
C VAL A 181 6.20 11.19 -14.64
N LEU A 182 6.45 10.73 -13.41
CA LEU A 182 6.65 9.31 -13.12
C LEU A 182 5.39 8.46 -13.32
N GLY A 183 4.20 9.08 -13.24
CA GLY A 183 2.92 8.42 -13.46
C GLY A 183 2.48 8.32 -14.92
N GLN A 184 3.25 8.87 -15.87
CA GLN A 184 2.89 8.80 -17.29
C GLN A 184 3.02 7.37 -17.82
N PRO A 185 2.07 6.90 -18.64
CA PRO A 185 2.17 5.59 -19.27
C PRO A 185 3.31 5.57 -20.30
N ILE A 186 3.92 4.40 -20.47
CA ILE A 186 4.92 4.14 -21.52
C ILE A 186 4.26 3.36 -22.65
N ASP A 187 4.30 3.91 -23.87
CA ASP A 187 3.79 3.32 -25.11
C ASP A 187 2.35 2.80 -25.03
N SER A 188 1.52 3.36 -24.15
CA SER A 188 0.16 2.87 -23.86
C SER A 188 0.12 1.37 -23.51
N LYS A 189 1.19 0.86 -22.92
CA LYS A 189 1.37 -0.57 -22.57
C LYS A 189 1.75 -0.76 -21.12
N ILE A 190 2.58 0.13 -20.58
CA ILE A 190 3.02 0.09 -19.18
C ILE A 190 2.39 1.29 -18.47
N TYR A 191 1.67 1.00 -17.39
CA TYR A 191 0.97 2.00 -16.59
C TYR A 191 1.41 1.91 -15.14
N PHE A 192 1.36 3.03 -14.43
CA PHE A 192 1.84 3.14 -13.06
C PHE A 192 0.71 3.56 -12.12
N ALA A 193 0.49 2.78 -11.07
CA ALA A 193 -0.52 3.04 -10.04
C ALA A 193 0.06 2.77 -8.64
N GLY A 194 -0.50 3.41 -7.63
CA GLY A 194 0.02 3.41 -6.26
C GLY A 194 0.06 4.82 -5.67
N GLU A 195 0.17 4.89 -4.33
CA GLU A 195 0.17 6.17 -3.61
C GLU A 195 1.24 7.15 -4.12
N ALA A 196 2.37 6.61 -4.60
CA ALA A 196 3.47 7.40 -5.12
C ALA A 196 3.10 8.27 -6.33
N TYR A 197 2.07 7.86 -7.08
CA TYR A 197 1.58 8.57 -8.26
C TYR A 197 0.36 9.45 -7.96
N CYS A 198 -0.18 9.42 -6.74
CA CYS A 198 -1.29 10.28 -6.35
C CYS A 198 -0.79 11.68 -5.96
N GLN A 199 -1.30 12.71 -6.63
CA GLN A 199 -0.87 14.09 -6.41
C GLN A 199 -1.45 14.71 -5.14
N HIS A 200 -2.72 14.43 -4.85
CA HIS A 200 -3.47 15.09 -3.78
C HIS A 200 -3.56 14.26 -2.50
N SER A 201 -3.38 12.94 -2.59
CA SER A 201 -3.43 12.01 -1.46
C SER A 201 -2.22 11.06 -1.42
N PRO A 202 -0.95 11.52 -1.56
CA PRO A 202 0.21 10.63 -1.47
C PRO A 202 0.33 10.02 -0.07
N ALA A 203 1.04 8.89 0.03
CA ALA A 203 1.23 8.09 1.23
C ALA A 203 -0.03 7.42 1.83
N THR A 204 -1.19 7.57 1.20
CA THR A 204 -2.47 7.07 1.71
C THR A 204 -2.98 5.82 0.97
N ILE A 205 -3.85 5.04 1.64
CA ILE A 205 -4.52 3.90 1.00
C ILE A 205 -5.43 4.36 -0.14
N HIS A 206 -6.28 5.37 0.09
CA HIS A 206 -7.22 5.85 -0.92
C HIS A 206 -6.51 6.50 -2.11
N GLY A 207 -5.38 7.17 -1.92
CA GLY A 207 -4.54 7.64 -3.02
C GLY A 207 -4.02 6.51 -3.92
N ALA A 208 -3.68 5.36 -3.32
CA ALA A 208 -3.34 4.17 -4.09
C ALA A 208 -4.56 3.63 -4.87
N MET A 209 -5.74 3.61 -4.24
CA MET A 209 -6.98 3.15 -4.90
C MET A 209 -7.38 4.07 -6.07
N GLU A 210 -7.33 5.39 -5.89
CA GLU A 210 -7.66 6.40 -6.90
C GLU A 210 -6.80 6.24 -8.15
N THR A 211 -5.48 6.08 -7.98
CA THR A 211 -4.56 5.87 -9.11
C THR A 211 -4.78 4.52 -9.78
N GLY A 212 -5.11 3.47 -9.02
CA GLY A 212 -5.50 2.16 -9.57
C GLY A 212 -6.77 2.22 -10.43
N GLN A 213 -7.81 2.90 -9.94
CA GLN A 213 -9.05 3.13 -10.68
C GLN A 213 -8.78 3.94 -11.95
N LYS A 214 -8.02 5.05 -11.84
CA LYS A 214 -7.67 5.92 -12.96
C LYS A 214 -6.98 5.12 -14.08
N VAL A 215 -5.96 4.34 -13.74
CA VAL A 215 -5.20 3.54 -14.72
C VAL A 215 -6.08 2.50 -15.40
N ALA A 216 -6.93 1.81 -14.65
CA ALA A 216 -7.86 0.83 -15.23
C ALA A 216 -8.80 1.50 -16.27
N LEU A 217 -9.36 2.66 -15.94
CA LEU A 217 -10.20 3.43 -16.88
C LEU A 217 -9.44 3.90 -18.12
N GLU A 218 -8.15 4.23 -17.97
CA GLU A 218 -7.29 4.62 -19.09
C GLU A 218 -7.01 3.45 -20.05
N ILE A 219 -6.72 2.26 -19.49
CA ILE A 219 -6.55 1.02 -20.26
C ILE A 219 -7.82 0.65 -21.04
N LEU A 220 -8.99 0.83 -20.43
CA LEU A 220 -10.28 0.56 -21.10
C LEU A 220 -10.49 1.51 -22.29
N LYS A 221 -10.14 2.79 -22.14
CA LYS A 221 -10.23 3.79 -23.23
C LYS A 221 -9.26 3.50 -24.37
N SER A 222 -8.01 3.12 -24.06
CA SER A 222 -7.02 2.77 -25.09
C SER A 222 -7.42 1.50 -25.87
N SER A 223 -8.06 0.54 -25.19
CA SER A 223 -8.55 -0.70 -25.80
C SER A 223 -9.73 -0.48 -26.75
N GLN A 224 -10.55 0.55 -26.53
CA GLN A 224 -11.70 0.89 -27.38
C GLN A 224 -11.31 1.68 -28.64
N THR A 225 -10.17 2.38 -28.60
CA THR A 225 -9.68 3.23 -29.70
C THR A 225 -8.73 2.51 -30.66
N ALA A 226 -8.22 1.34 -30.28
CA ALA A 226 -7.42 0.50 -31.18
C ALA A 226 -8.29 -0.10 -32.31
N PRO A 227 -7.93 0.07 -33.60
CA PRO A 227 -8.70 -0.51 -34.70
C PRO A 227 -8.74 -2.05 -34.53
N ARG A 228 -9.94 -2.63 -34.58
CA ARG A 228 -10.11 -4.09 -34.69
C ARG A 228 -9.38 -4.52 -35.96
N MET A 229 -8.19 -5.08 -35.83
CA MET A 229 -7.59 -5.84 -36.92
C MET A 229 -8.54 -7.01 -37.22
N SER A 230 -9.28 -6.89 -38.31
CA SER A 230 -10.01 -8.01 -38.89
C SER A 230 -8.99 -9.10 -39.16
N LYS A 231 -9.17 -10.26 -38.53
CA LYS A 231 -8.42 -11.46 -38.91
C LYS A 231 -8.65 -11.69 -40.41
N LEU A 232 -7.57 -11.60 -41.18
CA LEU A 232 -7.50 -12.11 -42.56
C LEU A 232 -7.59 -13.64 -42.53
#